data_AF-A0A2I9CR71-F1
#
_entry.id   AF-A0A2I9CR71-F1
#
_cell.length_a   1.000
_cell.length_b   1.000
_cell.length_c   1.000
_cell.angle_alpha   90.00
_cell.angle_beta   90.00
_cell.angle_gamma   90.00
#
_symmetry.space_group_name_H-M   'P 1'
#
loop_
_entity.id
_entity.type
_entity.pdbx_description
1 polymer ?
#
loop_
_entity_poly.entity_id
_entity_poly.type
_entity_poly.pdbx_seq_one_letter_code
_entity_poly.pdbx_strand_id
1 'polypeptide(L)' 'MSDATEFVSFTLGNVTVSGFVTAGELSQMHSGEVVDVLLRHVIAVHGDVGEEVPLGDVACTFIGGEPSPFVPPRS' A
#
# COMPACT_ATOMS: atom_id res chain seq x y z
N MET A 1 -7.95 6.04 18.56
CA MET A 1 -7.91 4.61 18.19
C MET A 1 -7.84 4.57 16.68
N SER A 2 -6.92 3.81 16.10
CA SER A 2 -6.77 3.72 14.65
C SER A 2 -8.04 3.10 14.06
N ASP A 3 -8.71 3.83 13.19
CA ASP A 3 -9.88 3.43 12.40
C ASP A 3 -9.50 2.56 11.18
N ALA A 4 -8.29 2.00 11.20
CA ALA A 4 -7.77 1.11 10.16
C ALA A 4 -8.38 -0.28 10.30
N THR A 5 -9.43 -0.55 9.53
CA THR A 5 -10.18 -1.82 9.53
C THR A 5 -10.06 -2.59 8.22
N GLU A 6 -9.65 -1.92 7.15
CA GLU A 6 -9.63 -2.50 5.81
C GLU A 6 -8.31 -3.21 5.54
N PHE A 7 -8.37 -4.47 5.15
CA PHE A 7 -7.19 -5.26 4.88
C PHE A 7 -6.69 -5.06 3.46
N VAL A 8 -5.38 -4.83 3.32
CA VAL A 8 -4.69 -4.74 2.02
C VAL A 8 -3.53 -5.73 1.99
N SER A 9 -3.26 -6.28 0.80
CA SER A 9 -2.14 -7.19 0.56
C SER A 9 -1.57 -6.96 -0.83
N PHE A 10 -0.25 -6.81 -0.90
CA PHE A 10 0.48 -6.54 -2.13
C PHE A 10 1.66 -7.50 -2.23
N THR A 11 1.98 -7.93 -3.45
CA THR A 11 3.18 -8.73 -3.71
C THR A 11 4.22 -7.89 -4.44
N LEU A 12 5.38 -7.73 -3.81
CA LEU A 12 6.55 -7.03 -4.34
C LEU A 12 7.60 -8.09 -4.69
N GLY A 13 7.55 -8.59 -5.92
CA GLY A 13 8.37 -9.72 -6.37
C GLY A 13 8.13 -10.97 -5.51
N ASN A 14 9.15 -11.32 -4.74
CA ASN A 14 9.19 -12.31 -3.65
C ASN A 14 8.18 -12.29 -2.53
N VAL A 15 7.79 -11.07 -2.17
CA VAL A 15 7.44 -10.72 -0.81
C VAL A 15 6.02 -10.23 -0.79
N THR A 16 5.18 -10.87 -0.01
CA THR A 16 3.82 -10.39 0.25
C THR A 16 3.85 -9.49 1.47
N VAL A 17 3.39 -8.25 1.31
CA VAL A 17 3.24 -7.27 2.40
C VAL A 17 1.75 -7.06 2.62
N SER A 18 1.30 -7.26 3.85
CA SER A 18 -0.10 -7.11 4.23
C SER A 18 -0.26 -6.28 5.49
N GLY A 19 -1.36 -5.55 5.60
CA GLY A 19 -1.66 -4.70 6.75
C GLY A 19 -3.06 -4.12 6.65
N PHE A 20 -3.34 -3.14 7.51
CA PHE A 20 -4.64 -2.49 7.58
C PHE A 20 -4.56 -1.00 7.24
N VAL A 21 -5.57 -0.50 6.54
CA VAL A 21 -5.78 0.91 6.22
C VAL A 21 -7.21 1.33 6.62
N THR A 22 -7.48 2.63 6.64
CA THR A 22 -8.82 3.16 6.83
C THR A 22 -9.68 2.96 5.58
N ALA A 23 -11.01 2.98 5.74
CA ALA A 23 -11.93 2.92 4.59
C ALA A 23 -11.74 4.09 3.61
N GLY A 24 -11.33 5.27 4.12
CA GLY A 24 -11.05 6.45 3.31
C GLY A 24 -9.79 6.30 2.45
N GLU A 25 -8.72 5.74 3.01
CA GLU A 25 -7.50 5.43 2.26
C GLU A 25 -7.77 4.38 1.18
N LEU A 26 -8.48 3.29 1.51
CA LEU A 26 -8.82 2.24 0.53
C LEU A 26 -9.66 2.80 -0.63
N SER A 27 -10.62 3.68 -0.35
CA SER A 27 -11.43 4.31 -1.39
C SER A 27 -10.61 5.15 -2.37
N GLN A 28 -9.60 5.88 -1.88
CA GLN A 28 -8.72 6.70 -2.72
C GLN A 28 -7.73 5.84 -3.52
N MET A 29 -7.23 4.75 -2.93
CA MET A 29 -6.41 3.77 -3.66
C MET A 29 -7.20 3.19 -4.85
N HIS A 30 -8.47 2.85 -4.65
CA HIS A 30 -9.34 2.35 -5.72
C HIS A 30 -9.69 3.39 -6.79
N SER A 31 -9.70 4.70 -6.46
CA SER A 31 -9.94 5.74 -7.47
C SER A 31 -8.76 5.96 -8.41
N GLY A 32 -7.61 5.34 -8.12
CA GLY A 32 -6.39 5.52 -8.90
C GLY A 32 -5.64 6.82 -8.54
N GLU A 33 -5.97 7.44 -7.41
CA GLU A 33 -5.27 8.63 -6.92
C GLU A 33 -3.87 8.29 -6.39
N VAL A 34 -3.03 9.32 -6.29
CA VAL A 34 -1.78 9.26 -5.53
C VAL A 34 -2.11 9.58 -4.08
N VAL A 35 -1.91 8.62 -3.19
CA VAL A 35 -2.37 8.69 -1.80
C VAL A 35 -1.23 8.32 -0.87
N ASP A 36 -0.93 9.19 0.08
CA ASP A 36 -0.08 8.82 1.22
C ASP A 36 -0.91 8.04 2.24
N VAL A 37 -0.48 6.81 2.54
CA VAL A 37 -1.20 5.87 3.40
C VAL A 37 -0.32 5.40 4.55
N LEU A 38 -0.95 5.16 5.70
CA LEU A 38 -0.27 4.54 6.85
C LEU A 38 -0.80 3.13 7.07
N LEU A 39 -0.09 2.14 6.53
CA LEU A 39 -0.42 0.74 6.75
C LEU A 39 -0.11 0.37 8.20
N ARG A 40 -1.12 -0.12 8.90
CA ARG A 40 -1.03 -0.55 10.29
C ARG A 40 -0.78 -2.04 10.39
N HIS A 41 -0.03 -2.44 11.43
CA HIS A 41 0.19 -3.85 11.75
C HIS A 41 0.73 -4.67 10.57
N VAL A 42 1.71 -4.12 9.88
CA VAL A 42 2.27 -4.71 8.66
C VAL A 42 3.05 -5.97 8.97
N ILE A 43 2.76 -7.00 8.19
CA ILE A 43 3.49 -8.27 8.15
C ILE A 43 3.99 -8.47 6.72
N ALA A 44 5.28 -8.79 6.60
CA ALA A 44 5.90 -9.21 5.35
C ALA A 44 6.14 -10.71 5.36
N VAL A 45 5.89 -11.39 4.25
CA VAL A 45 6.11 -12.83 4.09
C VAL A 45 6.94 -13.08 2.84
N HIS A 46 8.09 -13.71 3.00
CA HIS A 46 8.93 -14.09 1.86
C HIS A 46 8.45 -15.41 1.25
N GLY A 47 8.09 -15.42 -0.04
CA GLY A 47 7.44 -16.56 -0.71
C GLY A 47 8.23 -17.87 -0.67
N ASP A 48 9.57 -17.81 -0.68
CA ASP A 48 10.40 -19.02 -0.68
C ASP A 48 10.60 -19.64 0.70
N VAL A 49 10.52 -18.82 1.76
CA VAL A 49 10.84 -19.24 3.14
C VAL A 49 9.56 -19.38 3.97
N GLY A 50 8.51 -18.64 3.62
CA GLY A 50 7.24 -18.58 4.35
C GLY A 50 7.35 -17.88 5.71
N GLU A 51 8.49 -17.27 6.03
CA GLU A 51 8.72 -16.60 7.30
C GLU A 51 7.96 -15.26 7.35
N GLU A 52 7.22 -15.06 8.44
CA GLU A 52 6.51 -13.81 8.73
C GLU A 52 7.43 -12.85 9.50
N VAL A 53 7.60 -11.65 8.95
CA VAL A 53 8.39 -10.56 9.55
C VAL A 53 7.45 -9.41 9.90
N PRO A 54 7.22 -9.13 11.20
CA PRO A 54 6.41 -7.99 11.62
C PRO A 54 7.20 -6.69 11.43
N LEU A 55 6.63 -5.75 10.68
CA LEU A 55 7.24 -4.45 10.39
C LEU A 55 6.65 -3.31 11.22
N GLY A 56 5.52 -3.55 11.91
CA GLY A 56 4.80 -2.50 12.64
C GLY A 56 4.02 -1.60 11.68
N ASP A 57 4.03 -0.29 11.92
CA ASP A 57 3.34 0.66 11.04
C ASP A 57 4.29 1.14 9.93
N VAL A 58 3.81 1.12 8.69
CA VAL A 58 4.58 1.52 7.50
C VAL A 58 3.86 2.66 6.79
N ALA A 59 4.52 3.81 6.70
CA ALA A 59 4.07 4.90 5.85
C ALA A 59 4.57 4.67 4.41
N CYS A 60 3.68 4.77 3.42
CA CYS A 60 4.06 4.71 2.02
C CYS A 60 3.10 5.53 1.14
N THR A 61 3.52 5.78 -0.09
CA THR A 61 2.67 6.40 -1.11
C THR A 61 2.16 5.33 -2.06
N PHE A 62 0.84 5.17 -2.13
CA PHE A 62 0.18 4.37 -3.14
C PHE A 62 -0.04 5.22 -4.39
N ILE A 63 0.45 4.76 -5.54
CA ILE A 63 0.24 5.40 -6.83
C ILE A 63 -0.66 4.46 -7.62
N GLY A 64 -1.97 4.71 -7.57
CA GLY A 64 -2.93 3.99 -8.40
C GLY A 64 -2.93 4.51 -9.85
N GLY A 65 -3.60 3.76 -10.73
CA GLY A 65 -3.82 4.17 -12.12
C GLY A 65 -2.80 3.66 -13.13
N GLU A 66 -3.09 3.87 -14.42
CA GLU A 66 -2.13 3.60 -15.49
C GLU A 66 -0.96 4.59 -15.39
N PRO A 67 0.30 4.14 -15.55
CA PRO A 67 1.44 5.05 -15.67
C PRO A 67 1.21 6.02 -16.82
N SER A 68 0.80 7.25 -16.50
CA SER A 68 0.71 8.29 -17.52
C SER A 68 2.13 8.76 -17.86
N PRO A 69 2.44 9.01 -19.15
CA PRO A 69 3.71 9.63 -19.50
C PRO A 69 3.82 10.98 -18.79
N PHE A 70 4.99 11.28 -18.20
CA PHE A 70 5.26 12.61 -17.70
C PHE A 70 5.14 13.61 -18.87
N VAL A 71 4.16 14.52 -18.80
CA VAL A 71 4.02 15.62 -19.76
C VAL A 71 4.45 16.92 -19.09
N PRO A 72 5.61 17.52 -19.47
CA PRO A 72 6.01 18.82 -18.95
C PRO A 72 4.94 19.88 -19.27
N PRO A 73 4.75 20.90 -18.42
CA PRO A 73 3.84 22.00 -18.71
C PRO A 73 4.24 22.67 -20.02
N ARG A 74 3.27 22.86 -20.93
CA ARG A 74 3.49 23.63 -22.16
C ARG A 74 3.71 25.09 -21.76
N SER A 75 4.88 25.61 -22.14
CA SER A 75 5.25 27.03 -22.04
C SER A 75 4.32 27.92 -22.85
#